data_AF-A0A814MMC6-F1
#
_entry.id   AF-A0A814MMC6-F1
#
_cell.length_a   1.000
_cell.length_b   1.000
_cell.length_c   1.000
_cell.angle_alpha   90.00
_cell.angle_beta   90.00
_cell.angle_gamma   90.00
#
_symmetry.space_group_name_H-M   'P 1'
#
loop_
_entity.id
_entity.type
_entity.pdbx_description
1 polymer ?
#
loop_
_entity_poly.entity_id
_entity_poly.type
_entity_poly.pdbx_seq_one_letter_code
_entity_poly.pdbx_strand_id
1 'polypeptide(L)'
;MQLLFLFSITFLCFKTIVSITQECQIAFTNRVLAAHNKYRALHGAPNLVNDQSVTNTAQKYAEYLSSNNLFKHSAASGLGENLASMSGSNLGTCEALADRFTDMWYNEVKFYNYNNGGFSMQTGHFTQVVWKSTTRLGCGLAISGNRAVGVCNYSPPGNVVGAFQKNVLPAGSIAPNSGDNQPSSTSRPSNNQVPINNENKCTCPDNQSASTRATFTYRTQWSNNINRFNRFKTRFLNDRYESLFD
;
A
#
# COMPACT_ATOMS: atom_id res chain seq x y z
N MET A 1 -73.05 10.61 -2.61
CA MET A 1 -71.85 9.90 -3.12
C MET A 1 -70.61 10.61 -2.60
N GLN A 2 -70.07 10.14 -1.48
CA GLN A 2 -68.75 10.51 -0.98
C GLN A 2 -67.70 9.77 -1.81
N LEU A 3 -66.64 10.44 -2.25
CA LEU A 3 -65.37 9.78 -2.55
C LEU A 3 -64.23 10.80 -2.32
N LEU A 4 -63.76 10.86 -1.07
CA LEU A 4 -62.52 11.53 -0.71
C LEU A 4 -61.39 10.52 -0.90
N PHE A 5 -60.57 10.73 -1.93
CA PHE A 5 -59.33 9.97 -2.13
C PHE A 5 -58.29 10.45 -1.11
N LEU A 6 -58.13 9.69 -0.02
CA LEU A 6 -57.00 9.83 0.89
C LEU A 6 -55.76 9.21 0.23
N PHE A 7 -54.92 10.06 -0.38
CA PHE A 7 -53.56 9.67 -0.75
C PHE A 7 -52.75 9.46 0.53
N SER A 8 -52.67 8.21 0.99
CA SER A 8 -51.75 7.83 2.05
C SER A 8 -50.32 7.93 1.50
N ILE A 9 -49.62 9.02 1.80
CA ILE A 9 -48.19 9.15 1.56
C ILE A 9 -47.51 8.21 2.55
N THR A 10 -47.28 6.96 2.13
CA THR A 10 -46.36 6.08 2.84
C THR A 10 -44.98 6.71 2.78
N PHE A 11 -44.57 7.38 3.86
CA PHE A 11 -43.20 7.81 4.07
C PHE A 11 -42.35 6.52 4.18
N LEU A 12 -41.91 5.99 3.03
CA LEU A 12 -40.80 5.05 3.03
C LEU A 12 -39.64 5.81 3.67
N CYS A 13 -39.28 5.40 4.89
CA CYS A 13 -38.02 5.79 5.51
C CYS A 13 -36.90 5.15 4.68
N PHE A 14 -36.61 5.73 3.52
CA PHE A 14 -35.34 5.50 2.85
C PHE A 14 -34.30 5.99 3.83
N LYS A 15 -33.66 5.06 4.54
CA LYS A 15 -32.35 5.32 5.12
C LYS A 15 -31.50 5.76 3.94
N THR A 16 -31.34 7.05 3.76
CA THR A 16 -30.47 7.63 2.74
C THR A 16 -29.07 7.20 3.13
N ILE A 17 -28.61 6.10 2.53
CA ILE A 17 -27.20 5.76 2.53
C ILE A 17 -26.56 6.92 1.79
N VAL A 18 -25.91 7.80 2.54
CA VAL A 18 -25.06 8.84 1.96
C VAL A 18 -23.89 8.09 1.34
N SER A 19 -24.05 7.74 0.07
CA SER A 19 -22.94 7.24 -0.74
C SER A 19 -21.87 8.32 -0.71
N ILE A 20 -20.62 7.93 -0.52
CA ILE A 20 -19.52 8.89 -0.53
C ILE A 20 -19.54 9.67 -1.84
N THR A 21 -19.10 10.93 -1.82
CA THR A 21 -19.09 11.74 -3.03
C THR A 21 -18.16 11.10 -4.07
N GLN A 22 -18.48 11.27 -5.36
CA GLN A 22 -17.63 10.80 -6.45
C GLN A 22 -16.19 11.34 -6.32
N GLU A 23 -16.05 12.59 -5.86
CA GLU A 23 -14.77 13.22 -5.58
C GLU A 23 -13.99 12.50 -4.49
N CYS A 24 -14.62 12.17 -3.36
CA CYS A 24 -14.01 11.39 -2.28
C CYS A 24 -13.56 10.01 -2.78
N GLN A 25 -14.37 9.34 -3.60
CA GLN A 25 -14.03 8.02 -4.13
C GLN A 25 -12.82 8.08 -5.08
N ILE A 26 -12.77 9.08 -5.97
CA ILE A 26 -11.63 9.31 -6.87
C ILE A 26 -10.37 9.63 -6.05
N ALA A 27 -10.49 10.51 -5.04
CA ALA A 27 -9.38 10.86 -4.17
C ALA A 27 -8.83 9.64 -3.41
N PHE A 28 -9.73 8.84 -2.83
CA PHE A 28 -9.36 7.59 -2.14
C PHE A 28 -8.66 6.61 -3.08
N THR A 29 -9.28 6.26 -4.22
CA THR A 29 -8.75 5.26 -5.15
C THR A 29 -7.39 5.65 -5.73
N ASN A 30 -7.22 6.91 -6.14
CA ASN A 30 -5.94 7.40 -6.64
C ASN A 30 -4.87 7.39 -5.54
N ARG A 31 -5.23 7.79 -4.32
CA ARG A 31 -4.29 7.81 -3.21
C ARG A 31 -3.87 6.41 -2.78
N VAL A 32 -4.80 5.47 -2.70
CA VAL A 32 -4.50 4.06 -2.40
C VAL A 32 -3.57 3.48 -3.46
N LEU A 33 -3.82 3.71 -4.75
CA LEU A 33 -2.95 3.23 -5.83
C LEU A 33 -1.53 3.79 -5.69
N ALA A 34 -1.40 5.10 -5.44
CA ALA A 34 -0.10 5.74 -5.25
C ALA A 34 0.65 5.16 -4.03
N ALA A 35 -0.04 4.95 -2.91
CA ALA A 35 0.54 4.36 -1.71
C ALA A 35 0.98 2.90 -1.95
N HIS A 36 0.16 2.09 -2.63
CA HIS A 36 0.54 0.73 -3.02
C HIS A 36 1.80 0.72 -3.88
N ASN A 37 1.85 1.53 -4.94
CA ASN A 37 2.98 1.56 -5.86
C ASN A 37 4.26 2.07 -5.19
N LYS A 38 4.15 3.01 -4.24
CA LYS A 38 5.27 3.40 -3.38
C LYS A 38 5.82 2.22 -2.58
N TYR A 39 4.98 1.42 -1.95
CA TYR A 39 5.42 0.24 -1.20
C TYR A 39 5.97 -0.85 -2.11
N ARG A 40 5.29 -1.15 -3.21
CA ARG A 40 5.72 -2.17 -4.20
C ARG A 40 7.10 -1.88 -4.77
N ALA A 41 7.42 -0.61 -5.03
CA ALA A 41 8.74 -0.19 -5.47
C ALA A 41 9.86 -0.57 -4.48
N LEU A 42 9.59 -0.56 -3.17
CA LEU A 42 10.56 -1.00 -2.15
C LEU A 42 10.90 -2.48 -2.27
N HIS A 43 9.98 -3.29 -2.80
CA HIS A 43 10.09 -4.74 -2.91
C HIS A 43 10.37 -5.23 -4.34
N GLY A 44 10.71 -4.33 -5.27
CA GLY A 44 10.94 -4.68 -6.68
C GLY A 44 9.70 -5.26 -7.39
N ALA A 45 8.51 -5.00 -6.85
CA ALA A 45 7.25 -5.40 -7.48
C ALA A 45 6.80 -4.32 -8.49
N PRO A 46 6.38 -4.68 -9.72
CA PRO A 46 5.91 -3.71 -10.71
C PRO A 46 4.71 -2.90 -10.22
N ASN A 47 4.54 -1.68 -10.74
CA ASN A 47 3.38 -0.85 -10.40
C ASN A 47 2.07 -1.54 -10.81
N LEU A 48 1.07 -1.41 -9.93
CA LEU A 48 -0.32 -1.71 -10.23
C LEU A 48 -0.92 -0.58 -11.07
N VAL A 49 -1.95 -0.94 -11.83
CA VAL A 49 -2.86 0.01 -12.47
C VAL A 49 -4.26 -0.13 -11.87
N ASN A 50 -5.00 0.98 -11.80
CA ASN A 50 -6.40 0.92 -11.42
C ASN A 50 -7.22 0.21 -12.50
N ASP A 51 -8.15 -0.64 -12.07
CA ASP A 51 -9.13 -1.29 -12.94
C ASP A 51 -10.55 -0.94 -12.46
N GLN A 52 -11.35 -0.37 -13.37
CA GLN A 52 -12.68 0.12 -13.02
C GLN A 52 -13.64 -1.01 -12.63
N SER A 53 -13.55 -2.17 -13.28
CA SER A 53 -14.42 -3.31 -12.94
C SER A 53 -14.08 -3.84 -11.56
N VAL A 54 -12.79 -3.97 -11.24
CA VAL A 54 -12.33 -4.38 -9.91
C VAL A 54 -12.72 -3.36 -8.85
N THR A 55 -12.63 -2.06 -9.17
CA THR A 55 -13.02 -0.95 -8.30
C THR A 55 -14.51 -0.99 -7.98
N ASN A 56 -15.36 -1.24 -8.97
CA ASN A 56 -16.81 -1.34 -8.78
C ASN A 56 -17.19 -2.51 -7.86
N THR A 57 -16.49 -3.65 -7.97
CA THR A 57 -16.68 -4.79 -7.06
C THR A 57 -16.31 -4.41 -5.63
N ALA A 58 -15.14 -3.80 -5.42
CA ALA A 58 -14.68 -3.38 -4.10
C ALA A 58 -15.62 -2.34 -3.47
N GLN A 59 -16.09 -1.36 -4.24
CA GLN A 59 -17.03 -0.33 -3.77
C GLN A 59 -18.35 -0.91 -3.29
N LYS A 60 -18.98 -1.77 -4.10
CA LYS A 60 -20.24 -2.44 -3.72
C LYS A 60 -20.07 -3.24 -2.43
N TYR A 61 -18.91 -3.88 -2.25
CA TYR A 61 -18.66 -4.67 -1.05
C TYR A 61 -18.40 -3.79 0.18
N ALA A 62 -17.69 -2.67 0.04
CA ALA A 62 -17.52 -1.70 1.12
C ALA A 62 -18.87 -1.16 1.62
N GLU A 63 -19.77 -0.82 0.70
CA GLU A 63 -21.13 -0.37 1.00
C GLU A 63 -21.95 -1.46 1.70
N TYR A 64 -21.85 -2.71 1.23
CA TYR A 64 -22.49 -3.86 1.86
C TYR A 64 -22.00 -4.06 3.30
N LEU A 65 -20.69 -4.07 3.53
CA LEU A 65 -20.10 -4.22 4.86
C LEU A 65 -20.54 -3.09 5.80
N SER A 66 -20.55 -1.85 5.32
CA SER A 66 -20.96 -0.70 6.10
C SER A 66 -22.45 -0.75 6.46
N SER A 67 -23.32 -1.02 5.48
CA SER A 67 -24.78 -1.03 5.65
C SER A 67 -25.27 -2.15 6.56
N ASN A 68 -24.56 -3.28 6.59
CA ASN A 68 -24.92 -4.46 7.40
C ASN A 68 -24.12 -4.54 8.71
N ASN A 69 -23.29 -3.55 9.01
CA ASN A 69 -22.39 -3.55 10.16
C ASN A 69 -21.50 -4.82 10.25
N LEU A 70 -20.95 -5.25 9.12
CA LEU A 70 -20.10 -6.45 9.01
C LEU A 70 -18.63 -6.08 8.80
N PHE A 71 -17.74 -7.02 9.10
CA PHE A 71 -16.32 -6.95 8.74
C PHE A 71 -15.78 -8.35 8.45
N LYS A 72 -16.00 -8.83 7.23
CA LYS A 72 -15.61 -10.18 6.78
C LYS A 72 -15.30 -10.18 5.29
N HIS A 73 -14.44 -11.08 4.85
CA HIS A 73 -14.11 -11.23 3.43
C HIS A 73 -15.32 -11.57 2.57
N SER A 74 -15.32 -11.09 1.32
CA SER A 74 -16.34 -11.44 0.34
C SER A 74 -16.22 -12.91 -0.09
N ALA A 75 -17.30 -13.47 -0.61
CA ALA A 75 -17.28 -14.77 -1.28
C ALA A 75 -16.87 -14.67 -2.76
N ALA A 76 -16.39 -13.50 -3.22
CA ALA A 76 -16.09 -13.26 -4.62
C ALA A 76 -14.86 -14.07 -5.06
N SER A 77 -15.08 -15.06 -5.92
CA SER A 77 -14.01 -15.89 -6.47
C SER A 77 -13.18 -15.12 -7.49
N GLY A 78 -11.87 -15.35 -7.49
CA GLY A 78 -10.96 -14.90 -8.55
C GLY A 78 -10.30 -13.52 -8.35
N LEU A 79 -10.56 -12.85 -7.22
CA LEU A 79 -9.87 -11.63 -6.82
C LEU A 79 -9.19 -11.83 -5.46
N GLY A 80 -8.04 -11.20 -5.26
CA GLY A 80 -7.49 -11.02 -3.92
C GLY A 80 -8.27 -9.94 -3.18
N GLU A 81 -8.19 -9.89 -1.86
CA GLU A 81 -8.94 -8.91 -1.07
C GLU A 81 -8.21 -8.50 0.21
N ASN A 82 -8.15 -7.20 0.46
CA ASN A 82 -7.78 -6.62 1.75
C ASN A 82 -8.94 -5.77 2.28
N LEU A 83 -9.20 -5.87 3.59
CA LEU A 83 -10.24 -5.10 4.28
C LEU A 83 -9.61 -4.21 5.35
N ALA A 84 -10.18 -3.03 5.54
CA ALA A 84 -9.80 -2.12 6.61
C ALA A 84 -11.04 -1.44 7.20
N SER A 85 -11.05 -1.23 8.51
CA SER A 85 -12.11 -0.46 9.18
C SER A 85 -11.49 0.46 10.22
N MET A 86 -12.02 1.67 10.33
CA MET A 86 -11.67 2.63 11.37
C MET A 86 -12.92 3.33 11.87
N SER A 87 -12.96 3.60 13.18
CA SER A 87 -14.02 4.41 13.78
C SER A 87 -13.42 5.57 14.56
N GLY A 88 -14.09 6.72 14.60
CA GLY A 88 -13.66 7.87 15.40
C GLY A 88 -14.44 9.15 15.10
N SER A 89 -14.37 10.10 16.03
CA SER A 89 -15.04 11.42 15.90
C SER A 89 -14.50 12.26 14.75
N ASN A 90 -13.27 12.00 14.30
CA ASN A 90 -12.68 12.61 13.11
C ASN A 90 -11.95 11.54 12.27
N LEU A 91 -12.57 11.15 11.16
CA LEU A 91 -12.01 10.18 10.22
C LEU A 91 -10.93 10.78 9.31
N GLY A 92 -10.90 12.11 9.16
CA GLY A 92 -10.04 12.82 8.22
C GLY A 92 -10.61 12.83 6.80
N THR A 93 -9.77 13.21 5.82
CA THR A 93 -10.14 13.20 4.40
C THR A 93 -10.08 11.78 3.83
N CYS A 94 -10.63 11.59 2.63
CA CYS A 94 -10.60 10.31 1.94
C CYS A 94 -9.17 9.88 1.58
N GLU A 95 -8.27 10.82 1.28
CA GLU A 95 -6.83 10.53 1.11
C GLU A 95 -6.16 10.11 2.42
N ALA A 96 -6.53 10.73 3.55
CA ALA A 96 -5.99 10.34 4.84
C ALA A 96 -6.43 8.92 5.24
N LEU A 97 -7.67 8.54 4.92
CA LEU A 97 -8.15 7.16 5.08
C LEU A 97 -7.39 6.20 4.17
N ALA A 98 -7.14 6.57 2.91
CA ALA A 98 -6.36 5.77 1.96
C ALA A 98 -4.94 5.47 2.47
N ASP A 99 -4.25 6.49 2.98
CA ASP A 99 -2.91 6.34 3.56
C ASP A 99 -2.95 5.42 4.78
N ARG A 100 -3.86 5.67 5.72
CA ARG A 100 -3.97 4.87 6.95
C ARG A 100 -4.29 3.40 6.68
N PHE A 101 -5.21 3.11 5.75
CA PHE A 101 -5.56 1.74 5.38
C PHE A 101 -4.39 1.03 4.70
N THR A 102 -3.73 1.68 3.74
CA THR A 102 -2.58 1.08 3.05
C THR A 102 -1.41 0.86 4.00
N ASP A 103 -1.13 1.81 4.89
CA ASP A 103 -0.09 1.69 5.92
C ASP A 103 -0.39 0.55 6.89
N MET A 104 -1.65 0.39 7.31
CA MET A 104 -2.07 -0.70 8.19
C MET A 104 -1.77 -2.07 7.56
N TRP A 105 -2.14 -2.27 6.30
CA TRP A 105 -1.84 -3.49 5.56
C TRP A 105 -0.33 -3.71 5.37
N TYR A 106 0.40 -2.67 4.96
CA TYR A 106 1.84 -2.78 4.72
C TYR A 106 2.64 -3.02 6.00
N ASN A 107 2.23 -2.46 7.14
CA ASN A 107 2.95 -2.56 8.41
C ASN A 107 3.08 -4.00 8.93
N GLU A 108 2.32 -4.95 8.39
CA GLU A 108 2.51 -6.38 8.64
C GLU A 108 3.87 -6.92 8.15
N VAL A 109 4.58 -6.18 7.29
CA VAL A 109 5.95 -6.50 6.83
C VAL A 109 6.90 -6.83 7.99
N LYS A 110 6.70 -6.23 9.16
CA LYS A 110 7.51 -6.46 10.37
C LYS A 110 7.37 -7.88 10.94
N PHE A 111 6.34 -8.62 10.54
CA PHE A 111 6.06 -9.97 10.99
C PHE A 111 6.35 -11.03 9.91
N TYR A 112 6.65 -10.62 8.68
CA TYR A 112 6.86 -11.55 7.58
C TYR A 112 8.27 -12.17 7.59
N ASN A 113 8.31 -13.50 7.58
CA ASN A 113 9.56 -14.26 7.48
C ASN A 113 9.86 -14.61 6.02
N TYR A 114 10.86 -13.95 5.43
CA TYR A 114 11.27 -14.19 4.04
C TYR A 114 11.95 -15.56 3.82
N ASN A 115 12.54 -16.17 4.85
CA ASN A 115 13.24 -17.45 4.72
C ASN A 115 12.28 -18.63 4.56
N ASN A 116 11.17 -18.59 5.30
CA ASN A 116 10.11 -19.61 5.27
C ASN A 116 8.77 -18.95 4.89
N GLY A 117 8.79 -18.20 3.79
CA GLY A 117 7.65 -17.40 3.35
C GLY A 117 6.39 -18.24 3.12
N GLY A 118 5.24 -17.69 3.47
CA GLY A 118 3.96 -18.38 3.40
C GLY A 118 2.81 -17.50 3.89
N PHE A 119 1.59 -18.03 3.83
CA PHE A 119 0.43 -17.33 4.35
C PHE A 119 0.42 -17.36 5.88
N SER A 120 0.12 -16.23 6.50
CA SER A 120 -0.33 -16.17 7.88
C SER A 120 -1.40 -15.09 8.04
N MET A 121 -2.28 -15.25 9.03
CA MET A 121 -3.30 -14.24 9.35
C MET A 121 -2.70 -12.89 9.75
N GLN A 122 -1.42 -12.85 10.16
CA GLN A 122 -0.71 -11.64 10.57
C GLN A 122 0.01 -10.93 9.41
N THR A 123 0.10 -11.56 8.22
CA THR A 123 0.89 -11.04 7.10
C THR A 123 0.15 -11.09 5.76
N GLY A 124 -1.08 -11.60 5.74
CA GLY A 124 -1.89 -11.76 4.54
C GLY A 124 -2.15 -10.45 3.80
N HIS A 125 -2.32 -9.33 4.53
CA HIS A 125 -2.55 -8.05 3.87
C HIS A 125 -1.28 -7.51 3.23
N PHE A 126 -0.15 -7.55 3.95
CA PHE A 126 1.15 -7.12 3.42
C PHE A 126 1.52 -7.92 2.17
N THR A 127 1.45 -9.25 2.26
CA THR A 127 1.83 -10.14 1.16
C THR A 127 1.00 -9.88 -0.09
N GLN A 128 -0.29 -9.55 0.05
CA GLN A 128 -1.14 -9.13 -1.06
C GLN A 128 -0.75 -7.76 -1.64
N VAL A 129 -0.43 -6.76 -0.81
CA VAL A 129 0.00 -5.41 -1.27
C VAL A 129 1.22 -5.51 -2.20
N VAL A 130 2.23 -6.29 -1.79
CA VAL A 130 3.51 -6.41 -2.51
C VAL A 130 3.56 -7.56 -3.51
N TRP A 131 2.46 -8.28 -3.72
CA TRP A 131 2.43 -9.47 -4.57
C TRP A 131 2.86 -9.16 -6.00
N LYS A 132 4.04 -9.66 -6.41
CA LYS A 132 4.69 -9.31 -7.68
C LYS A 132 3.81 -9.54 -8.91
N SER A 133 3.08 -10.66 -8.96
CA SER A 133 2.28 -11.06 -10.13
C SER A 133 0.91 -10.37 -10.21
N THR A 134 0.47 -9.69 -9.14
CA THR A 134 -0.74 -8.87 -9.19
C THR A 134 -0.44 -7.64 -10.03
N THR A 135 -1.35 -7.28 -10.94
CA THR A 135 -1.15 -6.18 -11.90
C THR A 135 -2.22 -5.10 -11.82
N ARG A 136 -3.42 -5.45 -11.32
CA ARG A 136 -4.56 -4.54 -11.23
C ARG A 136 -5.05 -4.41 -9.80
N LEU A 137 -5.46 -3.21 -9.45
CA LEU A 137 -6.04 -2.83 -8.18
C LEU A 137 -7.40 -2.18 -8.41
N GLY A 138 -8.35 -2.43 -7.51
CA GLY A 138 -9.55 -1.63 -7.42
C GLY A 138 -10.01 -1.54 -5.98
N CYS A 139 -10.34 -0.34 -5.52
CA CYS A 139 -10.65 -0.12 -4.11
C CYS A 139 -11.95 0.67 -3.92
N GLY A 140 -12.66 0.34 -2.85
CA GLY A 140 -13.89 0.97 -2.43
C GLY A 140 -13.80 1.53 -1.02
N LEU A 141 -14.60 2.56 -0.75
CA LEU A 141 -14.71 3.19 0.56
C LEU A 141 -16.19 3.44 0.86
N ALA A 142 -16.63 3.09 2.07
CA ALA A 142 -17.95 3.46 2.58
C ALA A 142 -17.81 4.07 3.98
N ILE A 143 -18.50 5.19 4.19
CA ILE A 143 -18.50 5.91 5.47
C ILE A 143 -19.94 5.97 5.98
N SER A 144 -20.17 5.50 7.20
CA SER A 144 -21.47 5.53 7.87
C SER A 144 -21.28 6.02 9.31
N GLY A 145 -21.80 7.21 9.60
CA GLY A 145 -21.57 7.91 10.86
C GLY A 145 -20.09 8.14 11.12
N ASN A 146 -19.58 7.57 12.22
CA ASN A 146 -18.20 7.70 12.64
C ASN A 146 -17.31 6.54 12.17
N ARG A 147 -17.80 5.64 11.31
CA ARG A 147 -17.09 4.44 10.83
C ARG A 147 -16.79 4.53 9.33
N ALA A 148 -15.54 4.28 8.97
CA ALA A 148 -15.08 4.09 7.60
C ALA A 148 -14.69 2.63 7.35
N VAL A 149 -15.11 2.08 6.22
CA VAL A 149 -14.75 0.72 5.75
C VAL A 149 -14.12 0.82 4.37
N GLY A 150 -12.90 0.31 4.24
CA GLY A 150 -12.17 0.22 2.97
C GLY A 150 -12.05 -1.23 2.51
N VAL A 151 -12.23 -1.45 1.22
CA VAL A 151 -12.04 -2.74 0.55
C VAL A 151 -11.11 -2.52 -0.63
N CYS A 152 -10.08 -3.35 -0.79
CA CYS A 152 -9.27 -3.37 -2.00
C CYS A 152 -9.26 -4.77 -2.59
N ASN A 153 -9.59 -4.88 -3.87
CA ASN A 153 -9.50 -6.11 -4.63
C ASN A 153 -8.31 -6.10 -5.61
N TYR A 154 -7.73 -7.27 -5.83
CA TYR A 154 -6.47 -7.46 -6.54
C TYR A 154 -6.63 -8.49 -7.67
N SER A 155 -6.09 -8.20 -8.85
CA SER A 155 -6.13 -9.12 -9.99
C SER A 155 -4.78 -9.21 -10.73
N PRO A 156 -4.27 -10.43 -11.01
CA PRO A 156 -4.64 -11.71 -10.40
C PRO A 156 -4.52 -11.71 -8.86
N PRO A 157 -5.21 -12.62 -8.15
CA PRO A 157 -5.13 -12.72 -6.69
C PRO A 157 -3.70 -13.04 -6.23
N GLY A 158 -3.34 -12.47 -5.07
CA GLY A 158 -2.14 -12.83 -4.33
C GLY A 158 -2.37 -14.01 -3.40
N ASN A 159 -1.44 -14.21 -2.48
CA ASN A 159 -1.52 -15.19 -1.39
C ASN A 159 -1.77 -16.64 -1.86
N VAL A 160 -1.33 -16.96 -3.08
CA VAL A 160 -1.41 -18.31 -3.62
C VAL A 160 -0.38 -19.20 -2.92
N VAL A 161 -0.86 -20.27 -2.29
CA VAL A 161 -0.02 -21.26 -1.60
C VAL A 161 1.05 -21.80 -2.56
N GLY A 162 2.30 -21.85 -2.10
CA GLY A 162 3.44 -22.30 -2.90
C GLY A 162 4.07 -21.23 -3.81
N ALA A 163 3.49 -20.01 -3.90
CA ALA A 163 4.00 -18.95 -4.78
C ALA A 163 4.64 -17.75 -4.03
N PHE A 164 4.71 -17.80 -2.70
CA PHE A 164 5.14 -16.67 -1.86
C PHE A 164 6.58 -16.19 -2.15
N GLN A 165 7.56 -17.10 -2.17
CA GLN A 165 8.97 -16.73 -2.39
C GLN A 165 9.21 -16.00 -3.73
N LYS A 166 8.41 -16.30 -4.76
CA LYS A 166 8.51 -15.65 -6.08
C LYS A 166 7.82 -14.28 -6.12
N ASN A 167 6.89 -14.03 -5.20
CA ASN A 167 5.98 -12.88 -5.25
C ASN A 167 6.17 -11.87 -4.12
N VAL A 168 6.76 -12.26 -3.00
CA VAL A 168 6.97 -11.41 -1.82
C VAL A 168 8.48 -11.32 -1.58
N LEU A 169 9.09 -10.31 -2.19
CA LEU A 169 10.54 -10.13 -2.15
C LEU A 169 10.95 -9.23 -0.98
N PRO A 170 12.15 -9.35 -0.41
CA PRO A 170 12.65 -8.43 0.61
C PRO A 170 12.75 -6.99 0.10
N ALA A 171 12.68 -6.03 1.03
CA ALA A 171 12.94 -4.63 0.69
C ALA A 171 14.37 -4.46 0.11
N GLY A 172 14.51 -3.62 -0.91
CA GLY A 172 15.75 -3.43 -1.68
C GLY A 172 15.90 -4.36 -2.89
N SER A 173 14.93 -5.26 -3.13
CA SER A 173 14.92 -6.09 -4.34
C SER A 173 14.73 -5.22 -5.60
N ILE A 174 15.46 -5.53 -6.67
CA ILE A 174 15.41 -4.78 -7.93
C ILE A 174 14.22 -5.27 -8.78
N ALA A 175 13.44 -4.34 -9.32
CA ALA A 175 12.38 -4.66 -10.28
C ALA A 175 13.01 -5.15 -11.60
N PRO A 176 12.49 -6.22 -12.25
CA PRO A 176 13.12 -6.83 -13.43
C PRO A 176 13.37 -5.92 -14.64
N ASN A 177 12.91 -4.66 -14.65
CA ASN A 177 13.06 -3.73 -15.78
C ASN A 177 13.64 -2.36 -15.37
N SER A 178 14.32 -2.25 -14.23
CA SER A 178 15.22 -1.13 -14.00
C SER A 178 16.52 -1.41 -14.77
N GLY A 179 16.56 -0.98 -16.04
CA GLY A 179 17.70 -1.13 -16.91
C GLY A 179 18.89 -0.29 -16.44
N ASP A 180 19.59 -0.75 -15.42
CA ASP A 180 20.97 -0.37 -15.15
C ASP A 180 21.86 -1.54 -15.57
N ASN A 181 22.52 -1.38 -16.72
CA ASN A 181 23.70 -2.16 -17.08
C ASN A 181 24.79 -1.85 -16.05
N GLN A 182 24.79 -2.54 -14.91
CA GLN A 182 25.94 -2.56 -14.01
C GLN A 182 26.74 -3.84 -14.29
N PRO A 183 28.04 -3.77 -14.61
CA PRO A 183 28.84 -4.96 -14.88
C PRO A 183 28.89 -5.86 -13.65
N SER A 184 28.63 -7.14 -13.89
CA SER A 184 28.85 -8.22 -12.92
C SER A 184 30.28 -8.16 -12.39
N SER A 185 30.46 -8.00 -11.09
CA SER A 185 31.76 -8.15 -10.43
C SER A 185 32.14 -9.63 -10.40
N THR A 186 32.76 -10.11 -11.48
CA THR A 186 33.44 -11.40 -11.53
C THR A 186 34.83 -11.27 -10.90
N SER A 187 35.06 -12.05 -9.85
CA SER A 187 36.30 -12.73 -9.49
C SER A 187 37.64 -12.13 -9.92
N ARG A 188 38.42 -11.71 -8.91
CA ARG A 188 39.88 -11.51 -8.88
C ARG A 188 40.66 -12.65 -9.57
N PRO A 189 41.74 -12.31 -10.30
CA PRO A 189 43.01 -13.01 -10.13
C PRO A 189 44.23 -12.07 -9.95
N SER A 190 45.38 -12.72 -9.71
CA SER A 190 46.61 -12.26 -9.05
C SER A 190 47.66 -11.56 -9.95
N ASN A 191 48.34 -10.58 -9.35
CA ASN A 191 49.77 -10.17 -9.41
C ASN A 191 50.58 -10.25 -10.74
N ASN A 192 51.19 -9.14 -11.13
CA ASN A 192 52.63 -9.04 -11.47
C ASN A 192 53.12 -7.58 -11.60
N GLN A 193 54.31 -7.30 -11.07
CA GLN A 193 55.03 -6.01 -11.08
C GLN A 193 55.76 -5.77 -12.43
N VAL A 194 55.94 -4.52 -12.91
CA VAL A 194 57.19 -3.69 -12.99
C VAL A 194 57.10 -2.86 -14.33
N PRO A 195 57.79 -1.71 -14.61
CA PRO A 195 58.43 -0.66 -13.80
C PRO A 195 57.87 0.77 -14.00
N ILE A 196 58.28 1.65 -13.09
CA ILE A 196 58.16 3.12 -13.09
C ILE A 196 59.08 3.76 -14.13
N ASN A 197 58.53 4.56 -15.06
CA ASN A 197 59.27 5.57 -15.85
C ASN A 197 58.46 6.88 -15.90
N ASN A 198 59.18 7.97 -15.75
CA ASN A 198 58.73 9.31 -15.39
C ASN A 198 58.26 10.13 -16.61
N GLU A 199 57.53 11.21 -16.31
CA GLU A 199 57.33 12.42 -17.14
C GLU A 199 56.19 12.43 -18.18
N ASN A 200 55.03 12.97 -17.76
CA ASN A 200 54.45 14.15 -18.40
C ASN A 200 53.48 14.86 -17.44
N LYS A 201 53.92 16.03 -16.98
CA LYS A 201 53.23 16.95 -16.08
C LYS A 201 52.22 17.76 -16.88
N CYS A 202 50.92 17.55 -16.63
CA CYS A 202 49.91 18.59 -16.84
C CYS A 202 49.34 18.94 -15.47
N THR A 203 49.71 20.10 -14.94
CA THR A 203 49.20 20.65 -13.69
C THR A 203 47.85 21.34 -13.94
N CYS A 204 46.80 20.88 -13.26
CA CYS A 204 45.59 21.66 -13.02
C CYS A 204 45.58 22.13 -11.55
N PRO A 205 45.09 23.34 -11.23
CA PRO A 205 45.08 23.85 -9.87
C PRO A 205 44.07 23.08 -9.00
N ASP A 206 44.44 22.87 -7.74
CA ASP A 206 43.56 22.35 -6.70
C ASP A 206 42.26 23.17 -6.61
N ASN A 207 41.13 22.49 -6.74
CA ASN A 207 39.93 22.90 -6.03
C ASN A 207 39.25 21.67 -5.43
N GLN A 208 39.30 21.60 -4.11
CA GLN A 208 38.80 20.50 -3.33
C GLN A 208 37.26 20.44 -3.34
N SER A 209 36.75 19.20 -3.32
CA SER A 209 35.48 18.76 -2.73
C SER A 209 34.16 18.97 -3.49
N ALA A 210 33.82 18.02 -4.37
CA ALA A 210 32.43 17.75 -4.74
C ALA A 210 32.20 16.30 -5.19
N SER A 211 32.26 15.32 -4.27
CA SER A 211 31.67 13.99 -4.52
C SER A 211 31.49 13.15 -3.24
N THR A 212 30.71 13.66 -2.29
CA THR A 212 30.24 12.84 -1.13
C THR A 212 28.83 13.21 -0.64
N ARG A 213 28.14 14.15 -1.29
CA ARG A 213 26.87 14.71 -0.78
C ARG A 213 25.60 14.05 -1.34
N ALA A 214 25.69 13.13 -2.30
CA ALA A 214 24.51 12.52 -2.93
C ALA A 214 24.03 11.21 -2.24
N THR A 215 24.89 10.50 -1.51
CA THR A 215 24.51 9.26 -0.81
C THR A 215 24.06 9.48 0.64
N PHE A 216 24.44 10.60 1.25
CA PHE A 216 24.07 10.93 2.63
C PHE A 216 22.64 11.51 2.73
N THR A 217 22.18 12.23 1.70
CA THR A 217 20.85 12.88 1.65
C THR A 217 19.72 11.85 1.61
N TYR A 218 19.85 10.77 0.83
CA TYR A 218 18.85 9.69 0.82
C TYR A 218 18.74 9.00 2.18
N ARG A 219 19.88 8.72 2.83
CA ARG A 219 19.90 8.03 4.12
C ARG A 219 19.36 8.92 5.24
N THR A 220 19.64 10.22 5.23
CA THR A 220 19.07 11.18 6.21
C THR A 220 17.59 11.47 5.96
N GLN A 221 17.14 11.52 4.71
CA GLN A 221 15.71 11.67 4.39
C GLN A 221 14.92 10.42 4.81
N TRP A 222 15.52 9.23 4.69
CA TRP A 222 14.98 7.96 5.19
C TRP A 222 14.84 7.95 6.72
N SER A 223 15.89 8.31 7.46
CA SER A 223 15.88 8.41 8.93
C SER A 223 14.90 9.47 9.45
N ASN A 224 14.81 10.62 8.78
CA ASN A 224 13.90 11.69 9.17
C ASN A 224 12.44 11.31 8.95
N ASN A 225 12.13 10.56 7.90
CA ASN A 225 10.78 10.03 7.66
C ASN A 225 10.40 8.95 8.69
N ILE A 226 11.33 8.07 9.06
CA ILE A 226 11.12 7.08 10.14
C ILE A 226 10.91 7.78 11.49
N ASN A 227 11.69 8.81 11.81
CA ASN A 227 11.57 9.54 13.07
C ASN A 227 10.33 10.44 13.12
N ARG A 228 9.88 10.99 11.98
CA ARG A 228 8.60 11.69 11.89
C ARG A 228 7.44 10.71 12.06
N PHE A 229 7.52 9.54 11.43
CA PHE A 229 6.55 8.45 11.57
C PHE A 229 6.46 7.91 13.00
N ASN A 230 7.60 7.69 13.68
CA ASN A 230 7.64 7.23 15.07
C ASN A 230 7.11 8.27 16.07
N ARG A 231 7.23 9.59 15.78
CA ARG A 231 6.63 10.65 16.60
C ARG A 231 5.10 10.76 16.46
N PHE A 232 4.53 10.34 15.33
CA PHE A 232 3.08 10.16 15.22
C PHE A 232 2.62 8.87 15.91
N LYS A 233 3.46 7.84 15.93
CA LYS A 233 3.19 6.52 16.51
C LYS A 233 2.98 6.53 18.03
N THR A 234 3.75 7.30 18.79
CA THR A 234 3.60 7.38 20.27
C THR A 234 2.35 8.11 20.72
N ARG A 235 1.76 8.99 19.90
CA ARG A 235 0.56 9.76 20.28
C ARG A 235 -0.76 9.03 19.98
N PHE A 236 -0.73 7.98 19.16
CA PHE A 236 -1.94 7.23 18.76
C PHE A 236 -1.97 5.77 19.24
N LEU A 237 -0.82 5.15 19.53
CA LEU A 237 -0.79 3.75 20.01
C LEU A 237 -1.20 3.59 21.48
N ASN A 238 -1.19 4.65 22.30
CA ASN A 238 -1.58 4.55 23.70
C ASN A 238 -3.11 4.51 23.92
N ASP A 239 -3.92 4.94 22.95
CA ASP A 239 -5.36 5.14 23.24
C ASP A 239 -6.29 4.04 22.71
N ARG A 240 -5.88 3.12 21.83
CA ARG A 240 -6.84 2.17 21.18
C ARG A 240 -6.33 0.78 20.77
N TYR A 241 -5.36 0.21 21.49
CA TYR A 241 -4.92 -1.18 21.22
C TYR A 241 -5.68 -2.26 22.03
N GLU A 242 -6.55 -1.90 22.98
CA GLU A 242 -7.20 -2.86 23.89
C GLU A 242 -8.63 -3.29 23.51
N SER A 243 -9.20 -2.89 22.36
CA SER A 243 -10.65 -3.13 22.12
C SER A 243 -11.02 -3.79 20.78
N LEU A 244 -10.15 -4.58 20.15
CA LEU A 244 -10.44 -5.22 18.85
C LEU A 244 -10.20 -6.74 18.79
N PHE A 245 -10.22 -7.43 19.93
CA PHE A 245 -10.16 -8.90 19.99
C PHE A 245 -11.20 -9.51 20.94
N ASP A 246 -12.44 -8.99 20.93
CA ASP A 246 -13.63 -9.72 21.38
C ASP A 246 -14.53 -10.03 20.18
#